data_AF-A0A2N3VB93-F1
#
_entry.id   AF-A0A2N3VB93-F1
#
_cell.length_a   1.000
_cell.length_b   1.000
_cell.length_c   1.000
_cell.angle_alpha   90.00
_cell.angle_beta   90.00
_cell.angle_gamma   90.00
#
_symmetry.space_group_name_H-M   'P 1'
#
loop_
_entity.id
_entity.type
_entity.pdbx_description
1 polymer ?
#
loop_
_entity_poly.entity_id
_entity_poly.type
_entity_poly.pdbx_seq_one_letter_code
_entity_poly.pdbx_strand_id
1 'polypeptide(L)'
;MVPAEVSATLRLARKEREMSMDRAAKAARISTSLWTQVENGTQYKRGQKVPASTTAETLQAMAAAVGLDAEPLLTQAGLDPIETEQSRPQSTEGIVDLSGLSEGDLRIVAAYVNGLRAARHS
;
A
#
# COMPACT_ATOMS: atom_id res chain seq x y z
N MET A 1 2.89 17.99 -7.95
CA MET A 1 4.13 17.72 -8.75
C MET A 1 5.00 16.82 -7.89
N VAL A 2 5.82 15.94 -8.47
CA VAL A 2 6.74 15.09 -7.68
C VAL A 2 8.08 15.85 -7.53
N PRO A 3 8.52 16.19 -6.31
CA PRO A 3 9.84 16.78 -6.07
C PRO A 3 10.98 15.84 -6.46
N ALA A 4 12.14 16.40 -6.82
CA ALA A 4 13.31 15.63 -7.24
C ALA A 4 13.83 14.71 -6.11
N GLU A 5 13.72 15.16 -4.86
CA GLU A 5 14.10 14.45 -3.65
C GLU A 5 13.23 13.20 -3.44
N VAL A 6 11.93 13.31 -3.68
CA VAL A 6 10.97 12.18 -3.64
C VAL A 6 11.33 11.14 -4.71
N SER A 7 11.58 11.59 -5.94
CA SER A 7 12.04 10.75 -7.05
C SER A 7 13.36 10.04 -6.74
N ALA A 8 14.34 10.75 -6.14
CA ALA A 8 15.63 10.18 -5.75
C ALA A 8 15.49 9.15 -4.62
N THR A 9 14.65 9.42 -3.64
CA THR A 9 14.36 8.52 -2.50
C THR A 9 13.77 7.20 -2.99
N LEU A 10 12.75 7.25 -3.86
CA LEU A 10 12.16 6.05 -4.47
C LEU A 10 13.18 5.25 -5.29
N ARG A 11 14.03 5.93 -6.07
CA ARG A 11 15.09 5.29 -6.85
C ARG A 11 16.08 4.57 -5.95
N LEU A 12 16.51 5.21 -4.87
CA LEU A 12 17.49 4.64 -3.95
C LEU A 12 16.92 3.38 -3.29
N ALA A 13 15.74 3.48 -2.67
CA ALA A 13 15.09 2.35 -2.00
C ALA A 13 14.84 1.17 -2.96
N ARG A 14 14.43 1.44 -4.20
CA ARG A 14 14.29 0.39 -5.23
C ARG A 14 15.62 -0.31 -5.51
N LYS A 15 16.70 0.46 -5.65
CA LYS A 15 18.04 -0.08 -5.96
C LYS A 15 18.63 -0.87 -4.79
N GLU A 16 18.45 -0.41 -3.55
CA GLU A 16 18.88 -1.12 -2.34
C GLU A 16 18.21 -2.50 -2.20
N ARG A 17 16.98 -2.63 -2.73
CA ARG A 17 16.25 -3.90 -2.78
C ARG A 17 16.49 -4.70 -4.07
N GLU A 18 17.43 -4.25 -4.90
CA GLU A 18 17.78 -4.88 -6.18
C GLU A 18 16.57 -5.09 -7.11
N MET A 19 15.55 -4.23 -6.99
CA MET A 19 14.32 -4.35 -7.77
C MET A 19 14.49 -3.70 -9.15
N SER A 20 14.09 -4.40 -10.21
CA SER A 20 13.88 -3.76 -11.52
C SER A 20 12.70 -2.79 -11.47
N MET A 21 12.65 -1.82 -12.40
CA MET A 21 11.51 -0.90 -12.51
C MET A 21 10.20 -1.66 -12.76
N ASP A 22 10.24 -2.69 -13.60
CA ASP A 22 9.08 -3.54 -13.90
C ASP A 22 8.56 -4.28 -12.65
N ARG A 23 9.48 -4.89 -11.89
CA ARG A 23 9.14 -5.58 -10.63
C ARG A 23 8.52 -4.62 -9.62
N ALA A 24 9.07 -3.41 -9.51
CA ALA A 24 8.57 -2.40 -8.59
C ALA A 24 7.18 -1.87 -9.00
N ALA A 25 6.99 -1.59 -10.30
CA ALA A 25 5.70 -1.18 -10.85
C ALA A 25 4.62 -2.26 -10.64
N LYS A 26 4.96 -3.52 -10.89
CA LYS A 26 4.06 -4.66 -10.64
C LYS A 26 3.69 -4.79 -9.16
N ALA A 27 4.64 -4.62 -8.25
CA ALA A 27 4.38 -4.64 -6.81
C ALA A 27 3.46 -3.47 -6.38
N ALA A 28 3.61 -2.30 -6.99
CA ALA A 28 2.75 -1.14 -6.78
C ALA A 28 1.42 -1.20 -7.56
N ARG A 29 1.19 -2.23 -8.37
CA ARG A 29 0.00 -2.38 -9.25
C ARG A 29 -0.21 -1.19 -10.21
N ILE A 30 0.89 -0.62 -10.71
CA ILE A 30 0.88 0.46 -11.70
C ILE A 30 1.65 0.08 -12.96
N SER A 31 1.54 0.89 -14.01
CA SER A 31 2.34 0.68 -15.23
C SER A 31 3.82 1.02 -15.00
N THR A 32 4.72 0.28 -15.66
CA THR A 32 6.16 0.56 -15.66
C THR A 32 6.48 1.96 -16.20
N SER A 33 5.66 2.47 -17.13
CA SER A 33 5.77 3.85 -17.62
C SER A 33 5.51 4.87 -16.51
N LEU A 34 4.43 4.71 -15.73
CA LEU A 34 4.11 5.59 -14.62
C LEU A 34 5.21 5.54 -13.54
N TRP A 35 5.68 4.33 -13.19
CA TRP A 35 6.83 4.18 -12.28
C TRP A 35 8.04 4.97 -12.79
N THR A 36 8.38 4.80 -14.06
CA THR A 36 9.52 5.47 -14.70
C THR A 36 9.38 6.98 -14.68
N GLN A 37 8.18 7.51 -14.96
CA GLN A 37 7.93 8.96 -14.96
C GLN A 37 8.11 9.56 -13.56
N VAL A 38 7.55 8.92 -12.53
CA VAL A 38 7.66 9.36 -11.15
C VAL A 38 9.10 9.24 -10.64
N GLU A 39 9.77 8.12 -10.89
CA GLU A 39 11.17 7.93 -10.47
C GLU A 39 12.11 8.90 -11.21
N ASN A 40 11.87 9.18 -12.49
CA ASN A 40 12.67 10.15 -13.25
C ASN A 40 12.28 11.62 -12.99
N GLY A 41 11.16 11.86 -12.29
CA GLY A 41 10.64 13.19 -12.01
C GLY A 41 10.09 13.92 -13.25
N THR A 42 9.93 13.22 -14.38
CA THR A 42 9.55 13.84 -15.66
C THR A 42 8.54 13.00 -16.43
N GLN A 43 7.57 13.65 -17.07
CA GLN A 43 6.58 13.05 -17.96
C GLN A 43 6.52 13.81 -19.29
N TYR A 44 5.91 13.22 -20.32
CA TYR A 44 5.68 13.89 -21.59
C TYR A 44 4.20 14.26 -21.74
N LYS A 45 3.92 15.54 -22.01
CA LYS A 45 2.58 16.04 -22.28
C LYS A 45 2.58 16.82 -23.58
N ARG A 46 1.78 16.39 -24.56
CA ARG A 46 1.73 16.99 -25.92
C ARG A 46 3.14 17.13 -26.56
N GLY A 47 3.97 16.10 -26.41
CA GLY A 47 5.34 16.08 -26.94
C GLY A 47 6.37 16.88 -26.13
N GLN A 48 5.97 17.61 -25.10
CA GLN A 48 6.88 18.38 -24.25
C GLN A 48 7.22 17.62 -22.97
N LYS A 49 8.51 17.63 -22.60
CA LYS A 49 9.00 17.10 -21.32
C LYS A 49 8.63 18.10 -20.22
N VAL A 50 7.83 17.66 -19.25
CA VAL A 50 7.37 18.46 -18.11
C VAL A 50 7.63 17.71 -16.79
N PRO A 51 7.64 18.38 -15.64
CA PRO A 51 7.74 17.70 -14.35
C PRO A 51 6.64 16.65 -14.16
N ALA A 52 6.99 15.51 -13.58
CA ALA A 52 6.02 14.47 -13.27
C ALA A 52 5.03 14.95 -12.19
N SER A 53 3.80 14.49 -12.30
CA SER A 53 2.75 14.66 -11.31
C SER A 53 2.12 13.31 -11.05
N THR A 54 1.78 13.02 -9.81
CA THR A 54 1.11 11.78 -9.42
C THR A 54 0.07 12.07 -8.32
N THR A 55 -0.74 11.07 -8.00
CA THR A 55 -1.72 11.13 -6.90
C THR A 55 -1.10 10.64 -5.58
N ALA A 56 -1.71 11.01 -4.46
CA ALA A 56 -1.35 10.47 -3.15
C ALA A 56 -1.43 8.93 -3.12
N GLU A 57 -2.51 8.37 -3.67
CA GLU A 57 -2.70 6.92 -3.80
C GLU A 57 -1.53 6.23 -4.51
N THR A 58 -1.13 6.78 -5.66
CA THR A 58 -0.03 6.21 -6.45
C THR A 58 1.29 6.34 -5.68
N LEU A 59 1.55 7.48 -5.05
CA LEU A 59 2.78 7.69 -4.30
C LEU A 59 2.87 6.75 -3.08
N GLN A 60 1.75 6.53 -2.38
CA GLN A 60 1.64 5.53 -1.32
C GLN A 60 1.91 4.11 -1.84
N ALA A 61 1.29 3.72 -2.97
CA ALA A 61 1.50 2.39 -3.55
C ALA A 61 2.97 2.18 -3.96
N MET A 62 3.61 3.22 -4.51
CA MET A 62 5.02 3.19 -4.86
C MET A 62 5.92 3.06 -3.63
N ALA A 63 5.68 3.85 -2.57
CA ALA A 63 6.42 3.77 -1.32
C ALA A 63 6.29 2.38 -0.69
N ALA A 64 5.07 1.85 -0.58
CA ALA A 64 4.80 0.51 -0.06
C ALA A 64 5.52 -0.58 -0.87
N ALA A 65 5.53 -0.48 -2.20
CA ALA A 65 6.20 -1.44 -3.07
C ALA A 65 7.71 -1.51 -2.82
N VAL A 66 8.35 -0.38 -2.50
CA VAL A 66 9.78 -0.32 -2.13
C VAL A 66 10.04 -0.38 -0.63
N GLY A 67 9.01 -0.53 0.20
CA GLY A 67 9.16 -0.72 1.65
C GLY A 67 9.51 0.57 2.40
N LEU A 68 9.12 1.72 1.84
CA LEU A 68 9.24 3.01 2.49
C LEU A 68 7.94 3.38 3.20
N ASP A 69 8.08 4.15 4.27
CA ASP A 69 6.96 4.93 4.81
C ASP A 69 6.56 6.02 3.81
N ALA A 70 5.27 6.13 3.51
CA ALA A 70 4.75 7.07 2.53
C ALA A 70 4.62 8.50 3.07
N GLU A 71 4.45 8.67 4.38
CA GLU A 71 4.14 9.97 5.00
C GLU A 71 5.19 11.06 4.71
N PRO A 72 6.52 10.79 4.81
CA PRO A 72 7.53 11.77 4.45
C PRO A 72 7.51 12.15 2.96
N LEU A 73 7.26 11.18 2.07
CA LEU A 73 7.22 11.42 0.62
C LEU A 73 6.00 12.25 0.22
N LEU A 74 4.85 11.96 0.82
CA LEU A 74 3.60 12.70 0.63
C LEU A 74 3.73 14.14 1.11
N THR A 75 4.28 14.35 2.31
CA THR A 75 4.53 15.67 2.88
C THR A 75 5.42 16.51 1.96
N GLN A 76 6.53 15.93 1.48
CA GLN A 76 7.43 16.62 0.54
C GLN A 76 6.75 16.95 -0.79
N ALA A 77 5.85 16.09 -1.26
CA ALA A 77 5.09 16.29 -2.50
C ALA A 77 3.90 17.24 -2.35
N GLY A 78 3.58 17.70 -1.13
CA GLY A 78 2.40 18.51 -0.83
C GLY A 78 1.10 17.73 -1.09
N LEU A 79 1.09 16.43 -0.79
CA LEU A 79 -0.04 15.53 -0.97
C LEU A 79 -0.54 15.06 0.40
N ASP A 80 -1.86 15.05 0.58
CA ASP A 80 -2.45 14.50 1.80
C ASP A 80 -2.46 12.96 1.73
N PRO A 81 -2.14 12.26 2.83
CA PRO A 81 -2.27 10.82 2.89
C PRO A 81 -3.73 10.41 2.69
N ILE A 82 -3.93 9.42 1.84
CA ILE A 82 -5.21 8.72 1.79
C ILE A 82 -5.15 7.69 2.90
N GLU A 83 -6.10 7.77 3.82
CA GLU A 83 -6.43 6.66 4.70
C GLU A 83 -6.96 5.54 3.81
N THR A 84 -6.05 4.71 3.30
CA THR A 84 -6.48 3.39 2.86
C THR A 84 -6.97 2.71 4.12
N GLU A 85 -8.16 2.10 4.08
CA GLU A 85 -8.64 1.17 5.10
C GLU A 85 -7.71 -0.07 5.11
N GLN A 86 -6.43 0.13 5.37
CA GLN A 86 -5.51 -0.92 5.77
C GLN A 86 -6.01 -1.32 7.14
N SER A 87 -6.77 -2.42 7.15
CA SER A 87 -7.12 -3.24 8.31
C SER A 87 -6.47 -2.70 9.56
N ARG A 88 -7.23 -1.89 10.31
CA ARG A 88 -6.94 -1.50 11.69
C ARG A 88 -6.20 -2.67 12.33
N PRO A 89 -5.00 -2.50 12.93
CA PRO A 89 -4.36 -3.61 13.62
C PRO A 89 -5.44 -4.21 14.51
N GLN A 90 -5.84 -5.44 14.20
CA GLN A 90 -6.88 -6.11 14.97
C GLN A 90 -6.34 -6.08 16.38
N SER A 91 -7.02 -5.31 17.24
CA SER A 91 -6.68 -5.22 18.64
C SER A 91 -6.45 -6.64 19.12
N THR A 92 -5.25 -6.94 19.61
CA THR A 92 -4.92 -8.25 20.17
C THR A 92 -5.83 -8.60 21.36
N GLU A 93 -6.61 -7.63 21.84
CA GLU A 93 -7.74 -7.76 22.77
C GLU A 93 -8.85 -8.74 22.32
N GLY A 94 -8.85 -9.22 21.07
CA GLY A 94 -9.87 -10.14 20.55
C GLY A 94 -9.46 -11.61 20.43
N ILE A 95 -8.22 -11.99 20.75
CA ILE A 95 -7.77 -13.38 20.60
C ILE A 95 -8.27 -14.20 21.80
N VAL A 96 -9.30 -15.02 21.57
CA VAL A 96 -9.82 -15.97 22.56
C VAL A 96 -9.11 -17.31 22.37
N ASP A 97 -8.43 -17.80 23.41
CA ASP A 97 -7.84 -19.14 23.41
C ASP A 97 -8.93 -20.22 23.50
N LEU A 98 -8.93 -21.14 22.54
CA LEU A 98 -9.88 -22.24 22.44
C LEU A 98 -9.23 -23.61 22.70
N SER A 99 -7.94 -23.65 23.05
CA SER A 99 -7.14 -24.88 23.18
C SER A 99 -7.62 -25.84 24.28
N GLY A 100 -8.43 -25.37 25.23
CA GLY A 100 -9.02 -26.19 26.30
C GLY A 100 -10.41 -26.75 26.01
N LEU A 101 -10.99 -26.50 24.84
CA LEU A 101 -12.35 -26.93 24.51
C LEU A 101 -12.41 -28.34 23.91
N SER A 102 -13.51 -29.05 24.20
CA SER A 102 -13.79 -30.32 23.54
C SER A 102 -14.19 -30.11 22.08
N GLU A 103 -14.09 -31.16 21.26
CA GLU A 103 -14.58 -31.09 19.86
C GLU A 103 -16.05 -30.71 19.75
N GLY A 104 -16.87 -31.12 20.73
CA GLY A 104 -18.28 -30.77 20.80
C GLY A 104 -18.48 -29.26 20.99
N ASP A 105 -17.74 -28.67 21.92
CA ASP A 105 -17.82 -27.24 22.22
C ASP A 105 -17.28 -26.39 21.06
N LEU A 106 -16.21 -26.85 20.41
CA LEU A 106 -15.66 -26.20 19.22
C LEU A 106 -16.70 -26.12 18.08
N ARG A 107 -17.53 -27.15 17.90
CA ARG A 107 -18.62 -27.12 16.90
C ARG A 107 -19.69 -26.09 17.25
N ILE A 108 -20.01 -25.91 18.53
CA ILE A 108 -20.98 -24.92 18.99
C ILE A 108 -20.43 -23.49 18.75
N VAL A 109 -19.16 -23.25 19.10
CA VAL A 109 -18.49 -21.96 18.84
C VAL A 109 -18.48 -21.65 17.33
N ALA A 110 -18.15 -22.64 16.49
CA ALA A 110 -18.16 -22.48 15.04
C ALA A 110 -19.56 -22.11 14.50
N ALA A 111 -20.62 -22.78 14.98
CA ALA A 111 -21.99 -22.48 14.58
C ALA A 111 -22.41 -21.05 14.98
N TYR A 112 -22.07 -20.62 16.19
CA TYR A 112 -22.37 -19.28 16.68
C TYR A 112 -21.66 -18.18 15.86
N VAL A 113 -20.36 -18.34 15.59
CA VAL A 113 -19.60 -17.39 14.76
C VAL A 113 -20.15 -17.30 13.33
N ASN A 114 -20.55 -18.42 12.75
CA ASN A 114 -21.17 -18.45 11.42
C ASN A 114 -22.50 -17.70 11.40
N GLY A 115 -23.32 -17.81 12.45
CA GLY A 115 -24.56 -17.03 12.61
C GLY A 115 -24.30 -15.52 12.68
N LEU A 116 -23.30 -15.10 13.49
CA LEU A 116 -22.91 -13.69 13.59
C LEU A 116 -22.42 -13.12 12.24
N ARG A 117 -21.67 -13.91 11.47
CA ARG A 117 -21.21 -13.50 10.12
C ARG A 117 -22.38 -13.34 9.17
N ALA A 118 -23.32 -14.27 9.15
CA ALA A 118 -24.49 -14.20 8.29
C ALA A 118 -25.35 -12.96 8.57
N ALA A 119 -25.58 -12.63 9.84
CA ALA A 119 -26.39 -11.47 10.25
C ALA A 119 -25.72 -10.11 9.95
N ARG A 120 -24.40 -10.08 9.72
CA ARG A 120 -23.66 -8.86 9.39
C ARG A 120 -23.63 -8.56 7.88
N HIS A 121 -23.98 -9.55 7.06
CA HIS A 121 -24.03 -9.46 5.61
C HIS A 121 -25.46 -9.39 5.04
N SER A 122 -26.47 -9.32 5.92
CA SER A 122 -27.88 -9.09 5.61
C SER A 122 -28.28 -7.65 5.91
#